data_AF-A0A5J5BKE4-F1
#
_entry.id   AF-A0A5J5BKE4-F1
#
_cell.length_a   1.000
_cell.length_b   1.000
_cell.length_c   1.000
_cell.angle_alpha   90.00
_cell.angle_beta   90.00
_cell.angle_gamma   90.00
#
_symmetry.space_group_name_H-M   'P 1'
#
loop_
_entity.id
_entity.type
_entity.pdbx_description
1 polymer ?
#
loop_
_entity_poly.entity_id
_entity_poly.type
_entity_poly.pdbx_seq_one_letter_code
_entity_poly.pdbx_strand_id
1 'polypeptide(L)'
;MDTQPLPILRPFGQETLFAEYTDSYYGGDNKTNALTGRKEVILMGNLCAFQFWQRAFKDKHRLERLKQLLKFDEKKAAQILPTQIEEEWCSFHNLVQSSLHHIAEICEDILNSIHRFRPKFLVTSDGLPSYYDPYEFRHTCLLNSQPNGETVALATDDDHLEPVSEIRKCIAVPFVASNHFQTNEVAEKLAAIIKEMKVQHTKDISGIQPKDRNDDHPNINGEASSLCRFFVSGLCNRGNQCWFSHSLQAKRPVCKFFFSFQGCRNGDSCFFSHDLGTSASSCRGSSLCLPEDEDADAASLLRLFPTCPDRYILLLDDTDFHFATHLSHHCDPYTIISTTCLSDISICDPSLTGIRILWDLSHPYETIISKAGGNPIPWNEVECVLWFPKFDSHNENWDGQKSLMQSFFEYLAIRILADALYEVQVVVTMNNIHFSQLQVEKLSRDSFFFLKESFPFDESSFGELYDTVNAKKPMLASKPICYVFNLHPPTDIQFGDYTTLLHQCLYKIQ
;
A
#
# COMPACT_ATOMS: atom_id res chain seq x y z
N MET A 1 -2.48 2.74 12.31
CA MET A 1 -3.07 3.96 12.91
C MET A 1 -3.31 3.85 14.42
N ASP A 2 -3.34 2.65 15.01
CA ASP A 2 -3.46 2.49 16.47
C ASP A 2 -2.14 2.58 17.22
N THR A 3 -1.03 2.67 16.48
CA THR A 3 0.31 2.82 17.01
C THR A 3 0.55 4.25 17.48
N GLN A 4 1.25 4.39 18.60
CA GLN A 4 1.65 5.68 19.15
C GLN A 4 3.16 5.85 18.96
N PRO A 5 3.67 7.06 18.64
CA PRO A 5 2.91 8.31 18.45
C PRO A 5 2.12 8.34 17.13
N LEU A 6 1.07 9.16 17.09
CA LEU A 6 0.21 9.36 15.90
C LEU A 6 0.89 10.28 14.86
N PRO A 7 0.54 10.17 13.55
CA PRO A 7 1.00 11.08 12.51
C PRO A 7 0.85 12.57 12.83
N ILE A 8 -0.31 12.98 13.35
CA ILE A 8 -0.57 14.37 13.71
C ILE A 8 0.06 14.65 15.08
N LEU A 9 0.87 15.70 15.15
CA LEU A 9 1.54 16.13 16.37
C LEU A 9 0.51 16.41 17.47
N ARG A 10 0.73 15.85 18.66
CA ARG A 10 -0.10 16.09 19.84
C ARG A 10 0.71 16.83 20.91
N PRO A 11 0.62 18.16 20.98
CA PRO A 11 1.33 18.93 21.99
C PRO A 11 0.83 18.58 23.40
N PHE A 12 1.75 18.45 24.35
CA PHE A 12 1.43 18.04 25.71
C PHE A 12 0.53 19.07 26.39
N GLY A 13 -0.61 18.61 26.93
CA GLY A 13 -1.55 19.46 27.68
C GLY A 13 -2.38 20.43 26.85
N GLN A 14 -2.20 20.50 25.52
CA GLN A 14 -2.92 21.44 24.64
C GLN A 14 -3.93 20.71 23.75
N GLU A 15 -5.07 20.30 24.32
CA GLU A 15 -6.10 19.55 23.57
C GLU A 15 -6.80 20.36 22.48
N THR A 16 -6.96 21.68 22.67
CA THR A 16 -7.55 22.58 21.68
C THR A 16 -6.67 22.69 20.45
N LEU A 17 -5.37 22.87 20.65
CA LEU A 17 -4.40 22.94 19.56
C LEU A 17 -4.30 21.62 18.78
N PHE A 18 -4.38 20.48 19.47
CA PHE A 18 -4.45 19.18 18.81
C PHE A 18 -5.74 19.01 17.96
N ALA A 19 -6.86 19.56 18.43
CA ALA A 19 -8.11 19.56 17.65
C ALA A 19 -7.95 20.42 16.38
N GLU A 20 -7.38 21.62 16.49
CA GLU A 20 -7.08 22.49 15.34
C GLU A 20 -6.15 21.81 14.31
N TYR A 21 -5.12 21.10 14.78
CA TYR A 21 -4.24 20.33 13.90
C TYR A 21 -5.00 19.19 13.22
N THR A 22 -5.89 18.50 13.93
CA THR A 22 -6.73 17.44 13.35
C THR A 22 -7.69 17.99 12.32
N ASP A 23 -8.32 19.13 12.59
CA ASP A 23 -9.27 19.79 11.69
C ASP A 23 -8.60 20.28 10.39
N SER A 24 -7.29 20.51 10.41
CA SER A 24 -6.50 20.85 9.21
C SER A 24 -6.39 19.69 8.21
N TYR A 25 -6.64 18.45 8.65
CA TYR A 25 -6.65 17.25 7.82
C TYR A 25 -8.03 16.64 7.64
N TYR A 26 -8.89 16.78 8.65
CA TYR A 26 -10.22 16.22 8.65
C TYR A 26 -11.10 17.05 9.59
N GLY A 27 -11.56 18.20 9.08
CA GLY A 27 -12.47 19.12 9.77
C GLY A 27 -13.86 19.07 9.15
N GLY A 28 -14.88 18.81 9.96
CA GLY A 28 -16.26 18.66 9.50
C GLY A 28 -16.96 19.99 9.31
N ASP A 29 -17.45 20.25 8.11
CA ASP A 29 -18.69 21.02 7.98
C ASP A 29 -19.79 20.24 8.71
N ASN A 30 -20.34 20.85 9.75
CA ASN A 30 -21.18 20.29 10.83
C ASN A 30 -22.50 19.60 10.41
N LYS A 31 -22.69 19.17 9.16
CA LYS A 31 -23.97 18.64 8.66
C LYS A 31 -23.94 17.22 8.10
N THR A 32 -22.78 16.62 7.84
CA THR A 32 -22.69 15.30 7.16
C THR A 32 -21.79 14.26 7.82
N ASN A 33 -21.24 14.52 9.02
CA ASN A 33 -20.31 13.58 9.63
C ASN A 33 -21.00 12.28 10.06
N ALA A 34 -20.83 11.22 9.26
CA ALA A 34 -21.28 9.86 9.57
C ALA A 34 -20.65 9.29 10.85
N LEU A 35 -19.50 9.85 11.27
CA LEU A 35 -18.77 9.50 12.49
C LEU A 35 -19.14 10.44 13.64
N THR A 36 -19.45 9.86 14.80
CA THR A 36 -19.89 10.60 16.00
C THR A 36 -18.89 10.48 17.16
N GLY A 37 -17.94 9.54 17.09
CA GLY A 37 -16.94 9.34 18.14
C GLY A 37 -15.67 10.18 17.95
N ARG A 38 -15.22 10.88 19.00
CA ARG A 38 -13.95 11.64 19.01
C ARG A 38 -12.75 10.81 18.52
N LYS A 39 -12.69 9.51 18.85
CA LYS A 39 -11.62 8.60 18.41
C LYS A 39 -11.67 8.28 16.91
N GLU A 40 -12.89 8.15 16.36
CA GLU A 40 -13.11 7.86 14.94
C GLU A 40 -12.67 9.05 14.09
N VAL A 41 -12.98 10.26 14.54
CA VAL A 41 -12.53 11.52 13.92
C VAL A 41 -11.00 11.64 13.96
N ILE A 42 -10.38 11.35 15.11
CA ILE A 42 -8.90 11.38 15.23
C ILE A 42 -8.26 10.34 14.29
N LEU A 43 -8.82 9.14 14.19
CA LEU A 43 -8.35 8.12 13.26
C LEU A 43 -8.38 8.64 11.82
N MET A 44 -9.52 9.22 11.42
CA MET A 44 -9.70 9.74 10.07
C MET A 44 -8.75 10.89 9.77
N GLY A 45 -8.56 11.83 10.72
CA GLY A 45 -7.58 12.90 10.59
C GLY A 45 -6.16 12.37 10.36
N ASN A 46 -5.74 11.36 11.13
CA ASN A 46 -4.43 10.76 10.96
C ASN A 46 -4.30 10.00 9.62
N LEU A 47 -5.37 9.38 9.13
CA LEU A 47 -5.39 8.74 7.80
C LEU A 47 -5.21 9.77 6.70
N CYS A 48 -5.93 10.88 6.77
CA CYS A 48 -5.81 12.00 5.84
C CYS A 48 -4.41 12.62 5.90
N ALA A 49 -3.82 12.76 7.09
CA ALA A 49 -2.45 13.22 7.27
C ALA A 49 -1.41 12.29 6.61
N PHE A 50 -1.59 10.98 6.74
CA PHE A 50 -0.71 10.01 6.08
C PHE A 50 -0.85 10.06 4.54
N GLN A 51 -2.08 10.14 4.03
CA GLN A 51 -2.34 10.30 2.59
C GLN A 51 -1.76 11.62 2.07
N PHE A 52 -1.91 12.71 2.82
CA PHE A 52 -1.31 14.01 2.53
C PHE A 52 0.21 13.91 2.40
N TRP A 53 0.89 13.26 3.34
CA TRP A 53 2.34 13.04 3.26
C TRP A 53 2.74 12.22 2.02
N GLN A 54 2.01 11.14 1.70
CA GLN A 54 2.27 10.35 0.48
C GLN A 54 2.13 11.20 -0.79
N ARG A 55 1.06 12.00 -0.90
CA ARG A 55 0.66 12.69 -2.14
C ARG A 55 1.34 14.06 -2.31
N ALA A 56 1.55 14.80 -1.23
CA ALA A 56 2.17 16.12 -1.26
C ALA A 56 3.69 16.06 -1.22
N PHE A 57 4.24 15.15 -0.40
CA PHE A 57 5.68 15.06 -0.17
C PHE A 57 6.32 13.90 -0.94
N LYS A 58 5.87 12.65 -0.72
CA LYS A 58 6.54 11.47 -1.29
C LYS A 58 6.48 11.45 -2.81
N ASP A 59 5.34 11.74 -3.43
CA ASP A 59 5.20 11.80 -4.88
C ASP A 59 6.11 12.86 -5.52
N LYS A 60 6.25 14.03 -4.87
CA LYS A 60 7.21 15.06 -5.31
C LYS A 60 8.64 14.50 -5.35
N HIS A 61 9.04 13.84 -4.27
CA HIS A 61 10.38 13.27 -4.14
C HIS A 61 10.62 12.09 -5.10
N ARG A 62 9.61 11.24 -5.34
CA ARG A 62 9.66 10.17 -6.36
C ARG A 62 9.92 10.77 -7.74
N LEU A 63 9.19 11.83 -8.12
CA LEU A 63 9.38 12.50 -9.39
C LEU A 63 10.76 13.18 -9.51
N GLU A 64 11.22 13.88 -8.46
CA GLU A 64 12.56 14.48 -8.47
C GLU A 64 13.68 13.43 -8.59
N ARG A 65 13.50 12.25 -7.99
CA ARG A 65 14.42 11.12 -8.16
C ARG A 65 14.50 10.67 -9.62
N LEU A 66 13.36 10.51 -10.31
CA LEU A 66 13.35 10.16 -11.74
C LEU A 66 14.07 11.22 -12.59
N LYS A 67 13.89 12.51 -12.28
CA LYS A 67 14.60 13.60 -12.97
C LYS A 67 16.12 13.55 -12.74
N GLN A 68 16.55 13.15 -11.55
CA GLN A 68 17.98 13.05 -11.21
C GLN A 68 18.67 11.89 -11.94
N LEU A 69 17.98 10.76 -12.15
CA LEU A 69 18.54 9.60 -12.85
C LEU A 69 18.97 9.88 -14.29
N LEU A 70 18.35 10.86 -14.97
CA LEU A 70 18.76 11.27 -16.32
C LEU A 70 19.88 12.32 -16.33
N LYS A 71 20.04 13.09 -15.25
CA LYS A 71 21.06 14.15 -15.13
C LYS A 71 22.36 13.55 -14.58
N PHE A 72 23.04 12.76 -15.40
CA PHE A 72 24.30 12.10 -15.02
C PHE A 72 25.51 13.04 -14.85
N ASP A 73 25.38 14.35 -15.12
CA ASP A 73 26.51 15.28 -14.96
C ASP A 73 26.03 16.70 -14.62
N GLU A 74 25.90 16.99 -13.33
CA GLU A 74 26.15 18.33 -12.80
C GLU A 74 26.69 18.17 -11.38
N LYS A 75 28.02 18.18 -11.27
CA LYS A 75 28.75 18.42 -10.02
C LYS A 75 28.25 19.72 -9.38
N LYS A 76 27.25 19.63 -8.51
CA LYS A 76 26.92 20.46 -7.33
C LYS A 76 25.42 20.35 -7.02
N ALA A 77 25.00 19.24 -6.42
CA ALA A 77 23.84 19.29 -5.52
C ALA A 77 24.42 19.35 -4.11
N ALA A 78 24.56 20.56 -3.57
CA ALA A 78 24.98 20.76 -2.19
C ALA A 78 24.06 19.96 -1.27
N GLN A 79 24.70 19.16 -0.42
CA GLN A 79 24.11 18.23 0.53
C GLN A 79 23.16 18.95 1.51
N ILE A 80 21.86 18.83 1.28
CA ILE A 80 20.89 18.72 2.36
C ILE A 80 20.38 17.29 2.28
N LEU A 81 20.50 16.55 3.39
CA LEU A 81 20.08 15.16 3.45
C LEU A 81 18.55 15.10 3.22
N PRO A 82 18.01 14.21 2.35
CA PRO A 82 16.57 14.12 2.09
C PRO A 82 15.71 14.03 3.36
N THR A 83 16.27 13.50 4.45
CA THR A 83 15.63 13.39 5.76
C THR A 83 15.42 14.72 6.47
N GLN A 84 16.33 15.70 6.31
CA GLN A 84 16.21 17.04 6.92
C GLN A 84 15.09 17.84 6.25
N ILE A 85 15.00 17.75 4.92
CA ILE A 85 13.92 18.40 4.15
C ILE A 85 12.55 17.83 4.56
N GLU A 86 12.47 16.52 4.77
CA GLU A 86 11.24 15.88 5.23
C GLU A 86 10.85 16.26 6.65
N GLU A 87 11.83 16.33 7.57
CA GLU A 87 11.59 16.70 8.96
C GLU A 87 11.05 18.14 9.08
N GLU A 88 11.68 19.09 8.36
CA GLU A 88 11.20 20.47 8.25
C GLU A 88 9.79 20.53 7.65
N TRP A 89 9.56 19.79 6.56
CA TRP A 89 8.25 19.74 5.90
C TRP A 89 7.18 19.17 6.85
N CYS A 90 7.47 18.11 7.59
CA CYS A 90 6.55 17.54 8.58
C CYS A 90 6.24 18.56 9.68
N SER A 91 7.25 19.26 10.18
CA SER A 91 7.10 20.32 11.19
C SER A 91 6.16 21.43 10.70
N PHE A 92 6.30 21.91 9.46
CA PHE A 92 5.43 22.94 8.88
C PHE A 92 3.96 22.54 8.75
N HIS A 93 3.68 21.24 8.74
CA HIS A 93 2.34 20.68 8.62
C HIS A 93 1.85 20.03 9.93
N ASN A 94 2.54 20.24 11.05
CA ASN A 94 2.20 19.67 12.36
C ASN A 94 2.16 18.13 12.35
N LEU A 95 3.11 17.51 11.64
CA LEU A 95 3.23 16.06 11.52
C LEU A 95 4.47 15.52 12.25
N VAL A 96 4.40 14.25 12.63
CA VAL A 96 5.48 13.49 13.24
C VAL A 96 6.08 12.55 12.19
N GLN A 97 7.27 12.89 11.67
CA GLN A 97 7.95 12.14 10.61
C GLN A 97 8.12 10.65 10.96
N SER A 98 8.63 10.35 12.16
CA SER A 98 8.86 8.97 12.59
C SER A 98 7.58 8.12 12.64
N SER A 99 6.45 8.72 13.02
CA SER A 99 5.14 8.07 13.01
C SER A 99 4.68 7.72 11.60
N LEU A 100 4.89 8.63 10.64
CA LEU A 100 4.54 8.40 9.23
C LEU A 100 5.35 7.25 8.64
N HIS A 101 6.67 7.23 8.85
CA HIS A 101 7.53 6.12 8.41
C HIS A 101 7.13 4.80 9.05
N HIS A 102 6.88 4.79 10.36
CA HIS A 102 6.47 3.57 11.05
C HIS A 102 5.14 3.01 10.51
N ILE A 103 4.17 3.88 10.20
CA ILE A 103 2.92 3.45 9.58
C ILE A 103 3.16 2.92 8.17
N ALA A 104 4.04 3.57 7.39
CA ALA A 104 4.41 3.08 6.06
C ALA A 104 5.02 1.67 6.14
N GLU A 105 5.96 1.43 7.06
CA GLU A 105 6.55 0.11 7.30
C GLU A 105 5.49 -0.95 7.65
N ILE A 106 4.55 -0.62 8.55
CA ILE A 106 3.44 -1.52 8.88
C ILE A 106 2.59 -1.85 7.65
N CYS A 107 2.28 -0.86 6.80
CA CYS A 107 1.56 -1.10 5.55
C CYS A 107 2.34 -2.05 4.63
N GLU A 108 3.66 -1.88 4.50
CA GLU A 108 4.49 -2.80 3.72
C GLU A 108 4.52 -4.22 4.31
N ASP A 109 4.61 -4.37 5.64
CA ASP A 109 4.60 -5.68 6.30
C ASP A 109 3.28 -6.43 6.11
N ILE A 110 2.16 -5.68 6.10
CA ILE A 110 0.83 -6.21 5.80
C ILE A 110 0.79 -6.67 4.34
N LEU A 111 1.20 -5.83 3.39
CA LEU A 111 1.23 -6.19 1.95
C LEU A 111 2.12 -7.41 1.70
N ASN A 112 3.30 -7.46 2.32
CA ASN A 112 4.20 -8.61 2.26
C ASN A 112 3.51 -9.90 2.76
N SER A 113 2.79 -9.81 3.87
CA SER A 113 2.02 -10.96 4.38
C SER A 113 0.89 -11.36 3.43
N ILE A 114 0.19 -10.39 2.84
CA ILE A 114 -0.89 -10.62 1.88
C ILE A 114 -0.36 -11.34 0.63
N HIS A 115 0.76 -10.91 0.04
CA HIS A 115 1.35 -11.56 -1.14
C HIS A 115 1.90 -12.96 -0.86
N ARG A 116 2.38 -13.20 0.36
CA ARG A 116 2.85 -14.51 0.80
C ARG A 116 1.72 -15.50 1.09
N PHE A 117 0.61 -15.01 1.61
CA PHE A 117 -0.56 -15.81 1.97
C PHE A 117 -1.53 -15.99 0.79
N ARG A 118 -1.60 -14.98 -0.10
CA ARG A 118 -2.49 -14.86 -1.26
C ARG A 118 -3.96 -15.17 -0.95
N PRO A 119 -4.65 -14.29 -0.22
CA PRO A 119 -6.08 -14.45 0.02
C PRO A 119 -6.89 -14.26 -1.27
N LYS A 120 -8.03 -14.94 -1.42
CA LYS A 120 -8.89 -14.86 -2.63
C LYS A 120 -9.31 -13.42 -3.02
N PHE A 121 -9.42 -12.49 -2.06
CA PHE A 121 -9.72 -11.09 -2.42
C PHE A 121 -8.60 -10.41 -3.23
N LEU A 122 -7.35 -10.87 -3.11
CA LEU A 122 -6.21 -10.30 -3.84
C LEU A 122 -6.25 -10.63 -5.33
N VAL A 123 -6.81 -11.79 -5.69
CA VAL A 123 -7.00 -12.21 -7.08
C VAL A 123 -8.13 -11.42 -7.73
N THR A 124 -9.15 -11.11 -6.94
CA THR A 124 -10.38 -10.45 -7.41
C THR A 124 -10.33 -8.92 -7.29
N SER A 125 -9.30 -8.37 -6.66
CA SER A 125 -9.08 -6.93 -6.62
C SER A 125 -8.55 -6.46 -7.97
N ASP A 126 -9.33 -5.60 -8.63
CA ASP A 126 -8.97 -4.97 -9.89
C ASP A 126 -8.87 -3.44 -9.75
N GLY A 127 -7.93 -2.87 -10.49
CA GLY A 127 -7.83 -1.43 -10.69
C GLY A 127 -6.98 -0.70 -9.64
N LEU A 128 -7.04 0.63 -9.73
CA LEU A 128 -6.29 1.53 -8.86
C LEU A 128 -6.77 1.44 -7.42
N PRO A 129 -5.85 1.50 -6.43
CA PRO A 129 -6.27 1.70 -5.05
C PRO A 129 -7.14 2.96 -4.96
N SER A 130 -8.33 2.83 -4.37
CA SER A 130 -9.33 3.91 -4.30
C SER A 130 -8.84 5.20 -3.63
N TYR A 131 -7.78 5.11 -2.82
CA TYR A 131 -7.13 6.29 -2.23
C TYR A 131 -6.23 7.07 -3.19
N TYR A 132 -5.96 6.54 -4.39
CA TYR A 132 -5.02 7.08 -5.36
C TYR A 132 -5.75 7.56 -6.62
N ASP A 133 -6.16 8.83 -6.58
CA ASP A 133 -6.48 9.60 -7.79
C ASP A 133 -5.48 10.76 -7.89
N PRO A 134 -4.63 10.79 -8.95
CA PRO A 134 -3.64 11.83 -9.08
C PRO A 134 -4.21 13.24 -9.25
N TYR A 135 -5.43 13.38 -9.78
CA TYR A 135 -6.05 14.66 -10.12
C TYR A 135 -7.09 15.14 -9.10
N GLU A 136 -7.58 14.27 -8.21
CA GLU A 136 -8.54 14.61 -7.14
C GLU A 136 -7.92 15.53 -6.07
N PHE A 137 -6.61 15.41 -5.82
CA PHE A 137 -5.93 16.13 -4.75
C PHE A 137 -4.90 17.12 -5.30
N ARG A 138 -4.92 18.35 -4.77
CA ARG A 138 -3.92 19.39 -5.06
C ARG A 138 -3.58 20.15 -3.79
N HIS A 139 -2.29 20.31 -3.52
CA HIS A 139 -1.81 21.17 -2.46
C HIS A 139 -0.46 21.80 -2.84
N THR A 140 -0.40 23.13 -2.77
CA THR A 140 0.83 23.89 -2.99
C THR A 140 1.23 24.56 -1.69
N CYS A 141 2.32 24.10 -1.06
CA CYS A 141 2.79 24.66 0.20
C CYS A 141 3.31 26.09 -0.01
N LEU A 142 2.49 27.09 0.31
CA LEU A 142 2.91 28.49 0.37
C LEU A 142 3.44 28.77 1.77
N LEU A 143 4.74 29.06 1.89
CA LEU A 143 5.38 29.27 3.18
C LEU A 143 5.43 30.77 3.52
N ASN A 144 5.00 31.12 4.74
CA ASN A 144 5.18 32.45 5.30
C ASN A 144 6.12 32.37 6.52
N SER A 145 7.06 33.32 6.64
CA SER A 145 7.89 33.47 7.85
C SER A 145 7.19 34.39 8.83
N GLN A 146 7.00 33.93 10.07
CA GLN A 146 6.57 34.80 11.16
C GLN A 146 7.75 35.09 12.09
N PRO A 147 8.04 36.36 12.43
CA PRO A 147 8.93 36.67 13.53
C PRO A 147 8.28 36.19 14.83
N ASN A 148 9.05 35.50 15.67
CA ASN A 148 8.56 34.89 16.90
C ASN A 148 7.97 35.97 17.83
N GLY A 149 6.69 35.87 18.15
CA GLY A 149 5.95 36.84 18.94
C GLY A 149 6.14 36.65 20.45
N GLU A 150 7.39 36.71 20.93
CA GLU A 150 7.68 36.87 22.36
C GLU A 150 8.84 37.85 22.55
N THR A 151 8.54 39.15 22.37
CA THR A 151 9.44 40.22 22.78
C THR A 151 9.36 40.38 24.30
N VAL A 152 10.16 39.61 25.05
CA VAL A 152 10.56 40.04 26.39
C VAL A 152 11.73 40.99 26.20
N ALA A 153 11.42 42.29 26.22
CA ALA A 153 12.41 43.35 26.16
C ALA A 153 13.30 43.32 27.41
N LEU A 154 14.51 42.77 27.28
CA LEU A 154 15.65 43.12 28.12
C LEU A 154 16.84 43.38 27.20
N ALA A 155 17.14 44.67 27.04
CA ALA A 155 18.33 45.15 26.36
C ALA A 155 19.55 44.89 27.23
N THR A 156 20.52 44.16 26.70
CA THR A 156 21.95 44.31 27.03
C THR A 156 22.77 43.87 25.81
N ASP A 157 23.66 44.76 25.38
CA ASP A 157 24.66 44.56 24.34
C ASP A 157 25.44 43.25 24.54
N ASP A 158 25.40 42.35 23.55
CA ASP A 158 26.52 41.47 23.23
C ASP A 158 26.44 41.04 21.76
N ASP A 159 27.46 41.41 21.00
CA ASP A 159 27.69 40.97 19.62
C ASP A 159 27.99 39.46 19.65
N HIS A 160 27.14 38.66 18.99
CA HIS A 160 27.29 37.24 18.56
C HIS A 160 26.07 36.35 18.88
N LEU A 161 24.90 36.67 18.31
CA LEU A 161 23.76 35.75 18.31
C LEU A 161 23.43 35.31 16.87
N GLU A 162 23.47 34.00 16.66
CA GLU A 162 23.04 33.29 15.45
C GLU A 162 21.65 33.72 14.98
N PRO A 163 21.33 33.62 13.68
CA PRO A 163 20.03 34.07 13.18
C PRO A 163 18.92 33.23 13.80
N VAL A 164 18.03 33.91 14.52
CA VAL A 164 16.79 33.39 15.10
C VAL A 164 16.04 32.58 14.04
N SER A 165 15.83 31.29 14.29
CA SER A 165 15.11 30.37 13.39
C SER A 165 13.72 30.91 13.04
N GLU A 166 13.57 31.46 11.83
CA GLU A 166 12.27 31.86 11.28
C GLU A 166 11.41 30.60 11.12
N ILE A 167 10.39 30.43 11.97
CA ILE A 167 9.43 29.34 11.82
C ILE A 167 8.58 29.65 10.59
N ARG A 168 8.78 28.88 9.52
CA ARG A 168 7.93 28.93 8.33
C ARG A 168 6.65 28.16 8.60
N LYS A 169 5.51 28.68 8.14
CA LYS A 169 4.22 27.98 8.21
C LYS A 169 3.59 27.89 6.83
N CYS A 170 2.98 26.74 6.52
CA CYS A 170 2.16 26.60 5.33
C CYS A 170 0.83 27.35 5.54
N ILE A 171 0.55 28.33 4.69
CA ILE A 171 -0.69 29.12 4.76
C ILE A 171 -1.86 28.49 4.00
N ALA A 172 -1.61 27.44 3.23
CA ALA A 172 -2.63 26.72 2.47
C ALA A 172 -3.39 25.75 3.40
N VAL A 173 -4.30 26.29 4.24
CA VAL A 173 -5.16 25.50 5.13
C VAL A 173 -6.63 25.53 4.68
N PRO A 174 -7.41 24.44 4.86
CA PRO A 174 -6.98 23.14 5.39
C PRO A 174 -6.02 22.42 4.43
N PHE A 175 -5.12 21.59 4.97
CA PHE A 175 -4.16 20.81 4.17
C PHE A 175 -4.86 19.75 3.33
N VAL A 176 -5.92 19.17 3.88
CA VAL A 176 -6.82 18.24 3.19
C VAL A 176 -8.25 18.75 3.33
N ALA A 177 -8.90 19.00 2.19
CA ALA A 177 -10.30 19.42 2.14
C ALA A 177 -11.24 18.21 2.29
N SER A 178 -12.49 18.46 2.68
CA SER A 178 -13.50 17.42 2.96
C SER A 178 -13.93 16.59 1.74
N ASN A 179 -13.54 17.00 0.54
CA ASN A 179 -13.84 16.33 -0.72
C ASN A 179 -12.61 15.63 -1.34
N HIS A 180 -11.44 15.68 -0.70
CA HIS A 180 -10.25 14.99 -1.17
C HIS A 180 -10.17 13.58 -0.60
N PHE A 181 -9.41 12.69 -1.26
CA PHE A 181 -9.16 11.31 -0.82
C PHE A 181 -10.42 10.50 -0.50
N GLN A 182 -11.55 10.86 -1.13
CA GLN A 182 -12.86 10.27 -0.87
C GLN A 182 -13.18 10.20 0.65
N THR A 183 -12.75 11.19 1.43
CA THR A 183 -12.81 11.13 2.90
C THR A 183 -14.21 10.84 3.44
N ASN A 184 -15.25 11.35 2.78
CA ASN A 184 -16.64 11.10 3.16
C ASN A 184 -17.04 9.63 2.95
N GLU A 185 -16.69 9.05 1.81
CA GLU A 185 -17.00 7.64 1.51
C GLU A 185 -16.24 6.70 2.46
N VAL A 186 -14.96 6.99 2.71
CA VAL A 186 -14.15 6.22 3.66
C VAL A 186 -14.74 6.32 5.07
N ALA A 187 -15.15 7.51 5.50
CA ALA A 187 -15.78 7.72 6.80
C ALA A 187 -17.13 7.01 6.91
N GLU A 188 -17.96 7.02 5.86
CA GLU A 188 -19.22 6.30 5.80
C GLU A 188 -19.03 4.77 5.86
N LYS A 189 -18.08 4.23 5.09
CA LYS A 189 -17.71 2.80 5.14
C LYS A 189 -17.21 2.41 6.53
N LEU A 190 -16.33 3.23 7.12
CA LEU A 190 -15.84 3.03 8.49
C LEU A 190 -17.00 3.03 9.51
N ALA A 191 -17.92 3.99 9.41
CA ALA A 191 -19.10 4.07 10.27
C ALA A 191 -20.00 2.82 10.11
N ALA A 192 -20.20 2.36 8.88
CA ALA A 192 -20.97 1.17 8.57
C ALA A 192 -20.34 -0.10 9.15
N ILE A 193 -19.03 -0.29 8.99
CA ILE A 193 -18.29 -1.41 9.57
C ILE A 193 -18.37 -1.38 11.10
N ILE A 194 -18.14 -0.21 11.72
CA ILE A 194 -18.26 -0.05 13.18
C ILE A 194 -19.68 -0.38 13.64
N LYS A 195 -20.71 0.05 12.91
CA LYS A 195 -22.11 -0.26 13.21
C LYS A 195 -22.39 -1.76 13.07
N GLU A 196 -21.88 -2.40 12.01
CA GLU A 196 -22.01 -3.84 11.81
C GLU A 196 -21.37 -4.63 12.96
N MET A 197 -20.13 -4.31 13.32
CA MET A 197 -19.44 -4.91 14.46
C MET A 197 -20.29 -4.77 15.73
N LYS A 198 -20.79 -3.56 16.03
CA LYS A 198 -21.67 -3.30 17.19
C LYS A 198 -22.98 -4.12 17.12
N VAL A 199 -23.61 -4.25 15.95
CA VAL A 199 -24.88 -4.98 15.77
C VAL A 199 -24.70 -6.50 15.89
N GLN A 200 -23.63 -7.07 15.34
CA GLN A 200 -23.30 -8.49 15.52
C GLN A 200 -23.19 -8.81 17.02
N HIS A 201 -22.53 -7.94 17.79
CA HIS A 201 -22.48 -8.08 19.25
C HIS A 201 -23.84 -7.93 19.95
N THR A 202 -24.73 -7.08 19.45
CA THR A 202 -26.03 -6.86 20.10
C THR A 202 -27.02 -8.00 19.85
N LYS A 203 -26.95 -8.63 18.66
CA LYS A 203 -27.74 -9.84 18.35
C LYS A 203 -27.34 -11.02 19.24
N ASP A 204 -26.04 -11.18 19.51
CA ASP A 204 -25.52 -12.19 20.45
C ASP A 204 -25.92 -11.93 21.90
N ILE A 205 -26.20 -10.66 22.27
CA ILE A 205 -26.73 -10.28 23.60
C ILE A 205 -28.23 -10.54 23.70
N SER A 206 -29.00 -10.35 22.61
CA SER A 206 -30.46 -10.54 22.63
C SER A 206 -30.91 -12.00 22.72
N GLY A 207 -30.04 -12.95 22.38
CA GLY A 207 -30.22 -14.37 22.70
C GLY A 207 -30.01 -14.70 24.19
N ILE A 208 -29.59 -13.72 25.01
CA ILE A 208 -29.22 -13.88 26.42
C ILE A 208 -29.80 -12.72 27.27
N GLN A 209 -31.03 -12.27 27.00
CA GLN A 209 -31.78 -11.40 27.92
C GLN A 209 -33.00 -12.14 28.49
N PRO A 210 -33.16 -12.23 29.82
CA PRO A 210 -34.40 -12.68 30.44
C PRO A 210 -35.49 -11.63 30.21
N LYS A 211 -36.70 -12.07 29.87
CA LYS A 211 -37.88 -11.20 29.79
C LYS A 211 -38.13 -10.54 31.15
N ASP A 212 -38.01 -9.22 31.22
CA ASP A 212 -38.71 -8.42 32.23
C ASP A 212 -40.22 -8.54 32.00
N ARG A 213 -40.88 -9.42 32.75
CA ARG A 213 -42.31 -9.32 33.07
C ARG A 213 -42.57 -9.82 34.49
N ASN A 214 -43.21 -8.94 35.26
CA ASN A 214 -43.84 -9.24 36.54
C ASN A 214 -44.77 -10.46 36.41
N ASP A 215 -44.50 -11.53 37.14
CA ASP A 215 -45.51 -12.30 37.88
C ASP A 215 -44.88 -13.37 38.77
N ASP A 216 -45.55 -13.65 39.89
CA ASP A 216 -45.16 -14.52 40.99
C ASP A 216 -45.03 -16.01 40.61
N HIS A 217 -43.90 -16.63 41.02
CA HIS A 217 -43.70 -18.00 41.55
C HIS A 217 -42.42 -18.72 41.05
N PRO A 218 -41.81 -19.58 41.90
CA PRO A 218 -40.50 -20.16 41.65
C PRO A 218 -40.62 -21.45 40.84
N ASN A 219 -39.92 -21.53 39.71
CA ASN A 219 -39.65 -22.82 39.10
C ASN A 219 -38.22 -22.90 38.57
N ILE A 220 -37.53 -23.88 39.12
CA ILE A 220 -36.22 -24.39 38.73
C ILE A 220 -36.36 -24.91 37.29
N ASN A 221 -35.69 -24.27 36.33
CA ASN A 221 -35.18 -24.91 35.13
C ASN A 221 -34.04 -24.07 34.55
N GLY A 222 -32.89 -24.72 34.35
CA GLY A 222 -31.60 -24.11 34.05
C GLY A 222 -31.50 -23.57 32.63
N GLU A 223 -31.86 -22.30 32.44
CA GLU A 223 -31.31 -21.45 31.38
C GLU A 223 -30.20 -20.57 31.95
N ALA A 224 -29.04 -20.59 31.29
CA ALA A 224 -27.73 -20.20 31.81
C ALA A 224 -27.66 -18.75 32.31
N SER A 225 -27.78 -18.54 33.62
CA SER A 225 -27.42 -17.29 34.28
C SER A 225 -25.90 -17.05 34.21
N SER A 226 -25.50 -15.82 33.88
CA SER A 226 -24.09 -15.45 33.74
C SER A 226 -23.31 -15.61 35.04
N LEU A 227 -21.99 -15.88 34.93
CA LEU A 227 -21.12 -16.14 36.07
C LEU A 227 -21.07 -14.95 37.04
N CYS A 228 -21.27 -15.22 38.32
CA CYS A 228 -21.19 -14.22 39.39
C CYS A 228 -19.74 -13.78 39.62
N ARG A 229 -19.44 -12.51 39.35
CA ARG A 229 -18.10 -11.93 39.62
C ARG A 229 -17.68 -12.04 41.08
N PHE A 230 -18.60 -11.75 42.00
CA PHE A 230 -18.29 -11.75 43.43
C PHE A 230 -18.07 -13.17 43.96
N PHE A 231 -18.65 -14.20 43.32
CA PHE A 231 -18.40 -15.58 43.70
C PHE A 231 -16.98 -16.01 43.34
N VAL A 232 -16.52 -15.69 42.13
CA VAL A 232 -15.14 -16.00 41.69
C VAL A 232 -14.10 -15.33 42.58
N SER A 233 -14.39 -14.12 43.08
CA SER A 233 -13.51 -13.41 44.01
C SER A 233 -13.70 -13.81 45.48
N GLY A 234 -14.58 -14.76 45.80
CA GLY A 234 -14.86 -15.20 47.19
C GLY A 234 -15.63 -14.19 48.06
N LEU A 235 -16.23 -13.18 47.44
CA LEU A 235 -16.91 -12.05 48.10
C LEU A 235 -18.44 -12.13 48.04
N CYS A 236 -19.01 -13.17 47.41
CA CYS A 236 -20.46 -13.29 47.31
C CYS A 236 -21.09 -13.75 48.62
N ASN A 237 -21.97 -12.93 49.19
CA ASN A 237 -22.72 -13.22 50.42
C ASN A 237 -24.15 -13.74 50.16
N ARG A 238 -24.57 -13.85 48.89
CA ARG A 238 -25.95 -14.24 48.52
C ARG A 238 -26.17 -15.76 48.43
N GLY A 239 -25.11 -16.56 48.52
CA GLY A 239 -25.18 -18.02 48.48
C GLY A 239 -26.03 -18.53 47.31
N ASN A 240 -26.90 -19.50 47.57
CA ASN A 240 -27.79 -20.09 46.56
C ASN A 240 -28.95 -19.17 46.12
N GLN A 241 -29.11 -18.01 46.75
CA GLN A 241 -30.10 -16.99 46.36
C GLN A 241 -29.52 -15.96 45.39
N CYS A 242 -28.27 -16.14 44.94
CA CYS A 242 -27.66 -15.25 43.95
C CYS A 242 -28.34 -15.41 42.59
N TRP A 243 -28.72 -14.28 41.99
CA TRP A 243 -29.29 -14.24 40.64
C TRP A 243 -28.28 -14.58 39.53
N PHE A 244 -26.99 -14.61 39.87
CA PHE A 244 -25.89 -14.96 38.98
C PHE A 244 -25.33 -16.35 39.35
N SER A 245 -24.87 -17.10 38.36
CA SER A 245 -24.42 -18.48 38.57
C SER A 245 -23.13 -18.55 39.39
N HIS A 246 -23.11 -19.45 40.37
CA HIS A 246 -21.93 -19.82 41.16
C HIS A 246 -21.24 -21.09 40.62
N SER A 247 -21.61 -21.55 39.42
CA SER A 247 -20.87 -22.63 38.75
C SER A 247 -19.70 -22.05 38.00
N LEU A 248 -18.48 -22.56 38.22
CA LEU A 248 -17.29 -22.19 37.43
C LEU A 248 -17.41 -22.55 35.94
N GLN A 249 -18.39 -23.37 35.57
CA GLN A 249 -18.73 -23.72 34.19
C GLN A 249 -19.72 -22.73 33.55
N ALA A 250 -20.22 -21.73 34.29
CA ALA A 250 -21.12 -20.72 33.76
C ALA A 250 -20.39 -19.75 32.83
N LYS A 251 -21.09 -19.29 31.78
CA LYS A 251 -20.52 -18.35 30.80
C LYS A 251 -20.17 -17.02 31.47
N ARG A 252 -18.95 -16.54 31.20
CA ARG A 252 -18.54 -15.17 31.58
C ARG A 252 -19.34 -14.16 30.75
N PRO A 253 -19.76 -13.03 31.32
CA PRO A 253 -20.35 -11.95 30.54
C PRO A 253 -19.34 -11.43 29.51
N VAL A 254 -19.82 -11.05 28.31
CA VAL A 254 -18.95 -10.63 27.20
C VAL A 254 -18.24 -9.31 27.50
N CYS A 255 -17.00 -9.18 27.03
CA CYS A 255 -16.21 -7.97 27.22
C CYS A 255 -16.64 -6.85 26.27
N LYS A 256 -17.25 -5.80 26.82
CA LYS A 256 -17.63 -4.61 26.03
C LYS A 256 -16.47 -3.84 25.40
N PHE A 257 -15.24 -4.08 25.88
CA PHE A 257 -14.04 -3.37 25.40
C PHE A 257 -13.22 -4.16 24.39
N PHE A 258 -13.42 -5.49 24.28
CA PHE A 258 -12.64 -6.36 23.41
C PHE A 258 -12.71 -5.94 21.94
N PHE A 259 -13.89 -5.51 21.49
CA PHE A 259 -14.12 -5.01 20.12
C PHE A 259 -14.17 -3.48 20.04
N SER A 260 -13.81 -2.78 21.13
CA SER A 260 -13.58 -1.35 21.00
C SER A 260 -12.33 -1.11 20.17
N PHE A 261 -12.22 0.06 19.56
CA PHE A 261 -11.06 0.45 18.75
C PHE A 261 -9.69 0.25 19.46
N GLN A 262 -9.66 0.26 20.79
CA GLN A 262 -8.42 0.06 21.56
C GLN A 262 -8.21 -1.39 22.02
N GLY A 263 -9.13 -2.30 21.68
CA GLY A 263 -9.18 -3.65 22.22
C GLY A 263 -9.39 -3.68 23.73
N CYS A 264 -9.48 -4.90 24.29
CA CYS A 264 -9.46 -5.06 25.74
C CYS A 264 -8.01 -5.02 26.24
N ARG A 265 -7.68 -4.00 27.04
CA ARG A 265 -6.35 -3.85 27.66
C ARG A 265 -5.98 -4.97 28.62
N ASN A 266 -6.95 -5.77 29.05
CA ASN A 266 -6.73 -6.86 29.99
C ASN A 266 -6.38 -8.19 29.27
N GLY A 267 -6.42 -8.23 27.93
CA GLY A 267 -6.05 -9.41 27.14
C GLY A 267 -6.72 -10.69 27.63
N ASP A 268 -5.97 -11.78 27.69
CA ASP A 268 -6.46 -13.08 28.18
C ASP A 268 -6.78 -13.09 29.69
N SER A 269 -6.29 -12.09 30.42
CA SER A 269 -6.59 -11.88 31.84
C SER A 269 -7.91 -11.13 32.06
N CYS A 270 -8.67 -10.85 31.01
CA CYS A 270 -9.96 -10.21 31.13
C CYS A 270 -10.96 -11.11 31.87
N PHE A 271 -11.60 -10.55 32.89
CA PHE A 271 -12.68 -11.24 33.61
C PHE A 271 -13.90 -11.51 32.71
N PHE A 272 -14.08 -10.71 31.67
CA PHE A 272 -15.17 -10.84 30.71
C PHE A 272 -14.76 -11.74 29.55
N SER A 273 -15.72 -12.45 28.94
CA SER A 273 -15.46 -13.34 27.81
C SER A 273 -15.00 -12.54 26.58
N HIS A 274 -13.90 -12.98 25.98
CA HIS A 274 -13.47 -12.60 24.62
C HIS A 274 -13.90 -13.64 23.57
N ASP A 275 -14.44 -14.78 24.01
CA ASP A 275 -14.90 -15.84 23.13
C ASP A 275 -16.17 -15.38 22.42
N LEU A 276 -16.12 -15.26 21.09
CA LEU A 276 -17.32 -15.32 20.28
C LEU A 276 -17.94 -16.70 20.54
N GLY A 277 -19.20 -16.75 20.94
CA GLY A 277 -19.91 -18.02 20.99
C GLY A 277 -19.75 -18.77 19.66
N THR A 278 -19.76 -20.11 19.69
CA THR A 278 -19.59 -21.03 18.55
C THR A 278 -20.64 -20.84 17.41
N SER A 279 -21.37 -19.74 17.41
CA SER A 279 -22.19 -19.23 16.31
C SER A 279 -21.41 -18.31 15.36
N ALA A 280 -20.07 -18.39 15.33
CA ALA A 280 -19.23 -17.90 14.23
C ALA A 280 -19.49 -18.61 12.87
N SER A 281 -20.64 -19.26 12.72
CA SER A 281 -21.14 -19.88 11.48
C SER A 281 -22.42 -19.17 10.97
N SER A 282 -22.50 -17.85 11.19
CA SER A 282 -23.48 -17.00 10.49
C SER A 282 -22.84 -15.83 9.72
N CYS A 283 -21.51 -15.67 9.75
CA CYS A 283 -20.80 -15.02 8.65
C CYS A 283 -20.76 -15.98 7.45
N ARG A 284 -21.93 -16.32 6.89
CA ARG A 284 -21.98 -16.83 5.52
C ARG A 284 -21.64 -15.64 4.61
N GLY A 285 -20.40 -15.61 4.14
CA GLY A 285 -19.84 -14.56 3.29
C GLY A 285 -18.76 -13.80 4.06
N SER A 286 -17.51 -14.24 4.09
CA SER A 286 -16.71 -14.24 2.86
C SER A 286 -15.60 -15.28 2.91
N SER A 287 -15.63 -16.25 1.98
CA SER A 287 -14.50 -17.13 1.67
C SER A 287 -13.26 -16.34 1.19
N LEU A 288 -13.37 -15.02 1.04
CA LEU A 288 -12.36 -14.16 0.43
C LEU A 288 -11.03 -14.10 1.20
N CYS A 289 -11.04 -14.34 2.52
CA CYS A 289 -9.82 -14.34 3.35
C CYS A 289 -9.15 -15.72 3.43
N LEU A 290 -9.68 -16.75 2.77
CA LEU A 290 -8.98 -18.03 2.62
C LEU A 290 -7.88 -17.90 1.56
N PRO A 291 -6.83 -18.73 1.61
CA PRO A 291 -5.84 -18.80 0.54
C PRO A 291 -6.52 -19.06 -0.81
N GLU A 292 -5.95 -18.51 -1.87
CA GLU A 292 -6.37 -18.82 -3.22
C GLU A 292 -6.16 -20.32 -3.53
N ASP A 293 -7.19 -20.91 -4.13
CA ASP A 293 -7.28 -22.31 -4.53
C ASP A 293 -7.56 -22.45 -6.04
N GLU A 294 -7.60 -21.34 -6.78
CA GLU A 294 -7.76 -21.34 -8.23
C GLU A 294 -6.52 -21.95 -8.91
N ASP A 295 -6.77 -22.80 -9.90
CA ASP A 295 -5.75 -23.38 -10.76
C ASP A 295 -5.24 -22.31 -11.75
N ALA A 296 -4.01 -22.48 -12.23
CA ALA A 296 -3.47 -21.62 -13.27
C ALA A 296 -4.20 -21.85 -14.59
N ASP A 297 -4.59 -20.76 -15.27
CA ASP A 297 -5.28 -20.79 -16.56
C ASP A 297 -4.54 -19.88 -17.54
N ALA A 298 -4.08 -20.46 -18.66
CA ALA A 298 -3.43 -19.74 -19.74
C ALA A 298 -4.24 -18.53 -20.24
N ALA A 299 -5.58 -18.63 -20.25
CA ALA A 299 -6.45 -17.55 -20.70
C ALA A 299 -6.25 -16.25 -19.88
N SER A 300 -5.81 -16.36 -18.62
CA SER A 300 -5.57 -15.22 -17.75
C SER A 300 -4.43 -14.33 -18.22
N LEU A 301 -3.37 -14.90 -18.80
CA LEU A 301 -2.27 -14.15 -19.41
C LEU A 301 -2.62 -13.72 -20.85
N LEU A 302 -3.23 -14.61 -21.63
CA LEU A 302 -3.55 -14.35 -23.04
C LEU A 302 -4.51 -13.17 -23.23
N ARG A 303 -5.43 -12.92 -22.27
CA ARG A 303 -6.32 -11.76 -22.31
C ARG A 303 -5.60 -10.42 -22.20
N LEU A 304 -4.35 -10.40 -21.74
CA LEU A 304 -3.53 -9.18 -21.64
C LEU A 304 -2.84 -8.85 -22.97
N PHE A 305 -2.92 -9.73 -23.96
CA PHE A 305 -2.28 -9.51 -25.24
C PHE A 305 -3.12 -8.61 -26.14
N PRO A 306 -2.48 -7.71 -26.90
CA PRO A 306 -3.18 -6.88 -27.85
C PRO A 306 -4.00 -7.69 -28.85
N THR A 307 -5.25 -7.27 -29.08
CA THR A 307 -6.13 -7.90 -30.08
C THR A 307 -5.90 -7.38 -31.50
N CYS A 308 -5.11 -6.32 -31.68
CA CYS A 308 -4.78 -5.70 -32.96
C CYS A 308 -3.34 -6.03 -33.37
N PRO A 309 -3.07 -6.43 -34.63
CA PRO A 309 -1.73 -6.81 -35.09
C PRO A 309 -0.72 -5.64 -35.13
N ASP A 310 -1.17 -4.39 -35.10
CA ASP A 310 -0.29 -3.21 -35.10
C ASP A 310 0.27 -2.87 -33.70
N ARG A 311 0.01 -3.72 -32.70
CA ARG A 311 0.40 -3.51 -31.30
C ARG A 311 1.44 -4.53 -30.88
N TYR A 312 2.53 -4.05 -30.29
CA TYR A 312 3.70 -4.88 -30.01
C TYR A 312 3.79 -5.26 -28.53
N ILE A 313 4.35 -6.44 -28.29
CA ILE A 313 4.69 -6.98 -26.98
C ILE A 313 6.22 -6.97 -26.85
N LEU A 314 6.73 -6.37 -25.77
CA LEU A 314 8.15 -6.33 -25.45
C LEU A 314 8.46 -7.25 -24.27
N LEU A 315 9.41 -8.15 -24.44
CA LEU A 315 9.88 -9.12 -23.46
C LEU A 315 11.28 -8.74 -22.98
N LEU A 316 11.40 -8.31 -21.71
CA LEU A 316 12.61 -7.65 -21.18
C LEU A 316 13.64 -8.57 -20.51
N ASP A 317 13.31 -9.84 -20.26
CA ASP A 317 14.27 -10.81 -19.72
C ASP A 317 13.84 -12.21 -20.12
N ASP A 318 14.44 -12.71 -21.19
CA ASP A 318 14.22 -14.05 -21.71
C ASP A 318 15.55 -14.57 -22.27
N THR A 319 16.52 -14.69 -21.36
CA THR A 319 17.93 -14.98 -21.68
C THR A 319 18.13 -16.18 -22.62
N ASP A 320 17.31 -17.21 -22.49
CA ASP A 320 17.38 -18.47 -23.23
C ASP A 320 16.26 -18.64 -24.26
N PHE A 321 15.49 -17.58 -24.52
CA PHE A 321 14.34 -17.56 -25.44
C PHE A 321 13.24 -18.55 -25.09
N HIS A 322 13.24 -19.05 -23.86
CA HIS A 322 12.30 -20.05 -23.39
C HIS A 322 10.87 -19.50 -23.42
N PHE A 323 10.65 -18.30 -22.90
CA PHE A 323 9.31 -17.71 -22.85
C PHE A 323 8.86 -17.20 -24.22
N ALA A 324 9.73 -16.56 -24.99
CA ALA A 324 9.46 -16.09 -26.34
C ALA A 324 8.98 -17.24 -27.24
N THR A 325 9.63 -18.40 -27.15
CA THR A 325 9.26 -19.59 -27.92
C THR A 325 7.84 -20.05 -27.59
N HIS A 326 7.52 -20.21 -26.31
CA HIS A 326 6.17 -20.64 -25.90
C HIS A 326 5.10 -19.59 -26.25
N LEU A 327 5.39 -18.30 -26.06
CA LEU A 327 4.47 -17.21 -26.39
C LEU A 327 4.19 -17.12 -27.89
N SER A 328 5.17 -17.43 -28.75
CA SER A 328 5.01 -17.44 -30.21
C SER A 328 3.96 -18.46 -30.71
N HIS A 329 3.60 -19.46 -29.90
CA HIS A 329 2.53 -20.40 -30.22
C HIS A 329 1.13 -19.84 -29.97
N HIS A 330 1.03 -18.74 -29.20
CA HIS A 330 -0.23 -18.15 -28.77
C HIS A 330 -0.48 -16.75 -29.35
N CYS A 331 0.56 -16.05 -29.81
CA CYS A 331 0.46 -14.73 -30.45
C CYS A 331 1.35 -14.65 -31.70
N ASP A 332 1.11 -13.66 -32.56
CA ASP A 332 1.89 -13.46 -33.77
C ASP A 332 3.36 -13.14 -33.40
N PRO A 333 4.35 -13.98 -33.76
CA PRO A 333 5.74 -13.77 -33.37
C PRO A 333 6.31 -12.44 -33.86
N TYR A 334 5.80 -11.86 -34.94
CA TYR A 334 6.23 -10.54 -35.44
C TYR A 334 5.85 -9.38 -34.51
N THR A 335 4.96 -9.62 -33.55
CA THR A 335 4.59 -8.63 -32.53
C THR A 335 5.53 -8.65 -31.32
N ILE A 336 6.42 -9.66 -31.21
CA ILE A 336 7.27 -9.88 -30.05
C ILE A 336 8.67 -9.30 -30.28
N ILE A 337 9.11 -8.45 -29.35
CA ILE A 337 10.50 -8.01 -29.22
C ILE A 337 11.09 -8.67 -27.98
N SER A 338 12.13 -9.49 -28.10
CA SER A 338 12.79 -10.15 -26.97
C SER A 338 14.19 -9.61 -26.76
N THR A 339 14.60 -9.42 -25.50
CA THR A 339 15.95 -8.97 -25.14
C THR A 339 16.72 -10.07 -24.42
N THR A 340 18.00 -10.22 -24.76
CA THR A 340 18.89 -11.18 -24.13
C THR A 340 20.25 -10.57 -23.82
N CYS A 341 20.88 -11.07 -22.77
CA CYS A 341 22.28 -10.78 -22.42
C CYS A 341 23.27 -11.67 -23.20
N LEU A 342 22.78 -12.66 -23.96
CA LEU A 342 23.62 -13.47 -24.84
C LEU A 342 24.08 -12.63 -26.03
N SER A 343 25.28 -12.92 -26.52
CA SER A 343 25.76 -12.41 -27.81
C SER A 343 25.10 -13.16 -28.96
N ASP A 344 25.04 -12.52 -30.13
CA ASP A 344 24.56 -13.12 -31.38
C ASP A 344 25.46 -14.28 -31.81
N ILE A 345 25.24 -15.43 -31.18
CA ILE A 345 25.67 -16.73 -31.67
C ILE A 345 24.56 -17.10 -32.66
N SER A 346 24.89 -17.53 -33.87
CA SER A 346 23.90 -17.91 -34.89
C SER A 346 23.00 -19.07 -34.41
N ILE A 347 22.01 -18.78 -33.59
CA ILE A 347 21.03 -19.72 -33.05
C ILE A 347 20.02 -19.93 -34.18
N CYS A 348 20.16 -21.04 -34.90
CA CYS A 348 19.17 -21.50 -35.87
C CYS A 348 18.10 -22.32 -35.16
N ASP A 349 17.23 -21.66 -34.41
CA ASP A 349 16.00 -22.28 -33.92
C ASP A 349 14.82 -21.82 -34.79
N PRO A 350 14.16 -22.71 -35.56
CA PRO A 350 13.01 -22.35 -36.37
C PRO A 350 11.83 -21.82 -35.54
N SER A 351 11.76 -22.12 -34.24
CA SER A 351 10.70 -21.63 -33.35
C SER A 351 10.80 -20.13 -33.07
N LEU A 352 11.98 -19.52 -33.24
CA LEU A 352 12.21 -18.08 -33.07
C LEU A 352 11.92 -17.28 -34.35
N THR A 353 11.46 -17.93 -35.42
CA THR A 353 11.18 -17.27 -36.69
C THR A 353 10.07 -16.22 -36.53
N GLY A 354 10.39 -14.96 -36.80
CA GLY A 354 9.47 -13.82 -36.71
C GLY A 354 9.66 -12.97 -35.46
N ILE A 355 10.29 -13.49 -34.40
CA ILE A 355 10.56 -12.74 -33.17
C ILE A 355 11.74 -11.79 -33.38
N ARG A 356 11.58 -10.52 -33.00
CA ARG A 356 12.66 -9.53 -33.07
C ARG A 356 13.54 -9.63 -31.83
N ILE A 357 14.79 -10.09 -31.98
CA ILE A 357 15.72 -10.27 -30.86
C ILE A 357 16.70 -9.09 -30.76
N LEU A 358 16.88 -8.57 -29.56
CA LEU A 358 17.89 -7.58 -29.20
C LEU A 358 18.96 -8.23 -28.32
N TRP A 359 20.18 -8.28 -28.84
CA TRP A 359 21.33 -8.98 -28.26
C TRP A 359 22.21 -8.08 -27.39
N ASP A 360 23.03 -8.69 -26.54
CA ASP A 360 24.02 -8.02 -25.69
C ASP A 360 23.44 -6.95 -24.76
N LEU A 361 22.19 -7.14 -24.31
CA LEU A 361 21.51 -6.26 -23.35
C LEU A 361 21.43 -6.93 -21.98
N SER A 362 22.18 -6.41 -21.02
CA SER A 362 22.28 -7.00 -19.68
C SER A 362 21.58 -6.18 -18.60
N HIS A 363 21.35 -4.89 -18.88
CA HIS A 363 20.81 -3.96 -17.89
C HIS A 363 19.62 -3.17 -18.45
N PRO A 364 18.54 -2.94 -17.67
CA PRO A 364 17.35 -2.20 -18.13
C PRO A 364 17.65 -0.82 -18.69
N TYR A 365 18.74 -0.18 -18.24
CA TYR A 365 19.21 1.09 -18.79
C TYR A 365 19.51 1.04 -20.30
N GLU A 366 20.21 -0.01 -20.72
CA GLU A 366 20.66 -0.19 -22.11
C GLU A 366 19.45 -0.40 -23.02
N THR A 367 18.47 -1.18 -22.54
CA THR A 367 17.24 -1.51 -23.26
C THR A 367 16.23 -0.37 -23.29
N ILE A 368 15.93 0.24 -22.14
CA ILE A 368 14.81 1.18 -21.98
C ILE A 368 15.21 2.61 -22.33
N ILE A 369 16.41 3.03 -21.90
CA ILE A 369 16.90 4.40 -22.12
C ILE A 369 17.71 4.46 -23.41
N SER A 370 18.77 3.64 -23.53
CA SER A 370 19.79 3.62 -24.61
C SER A 370 20.63 4.92 -24.73
N LYS A 371 21.96 4.82 -24.67
CA LYS A 371 22.90 5.98 -24.70
C LYS A 371 23.62 6.21 -26.05
N ALA A 372 23.56 5.26 -26.99
CA ALA A 372 24.43 5.30 -28.17
C ALA A 372 23.65 4.91 -29.44
N GLY A 373 23.24 5.92 -30.21
CA GLY A 373 22.72 5.72 -31.57
C GLY A 373 21.34 5.08 -31.64
N GLY A 374 20.30 5.82 -31.23
CA GLY A 374 18.90 5.43 -31.38
C GLY A 374 18.45 4.34 -30.39
N ASN A 375 17.21 4.44 -29.93
CA ASN A 375 16.60 3.33 -29.21
C ASN A 375 16.20 2.26 -30.23
N PRO A 376 16.67 1.01 -30.12
CA PRO A 376 16.29 -0.04 -31.06
C PRO A 376 14.79 -0.40 -30.97
N ILE A 377 14.13 -0.07 -29.85
CA ILE A 377 12.73 -0.40 -29.59
C ILE A 377 11.82 0.76 -30.05
N PRO A 378 10.80 0.48 -30.89
CA PRO A 378 9.76 1.45 -31.24
C PRO A 378 8.75 1.58 -30.09
N TRP A 379 9.12 2.31 -29.03
CA TRP A 379 8.33 2.40 -27.80
C TRP A 379 6.90 2.94 -28.00
N ASN A 380 6.67 3.75 -29.03
CA ASN A 380 5.34 4.24 -29.43
C ASN A 380 4.41 3.15 -29.99
N GLU A 381 4.95 1.99 -30.38
CA GLU A 381 4.20 0.85 -30.92
C GLU A 381 4.02 -0.26 -29.87
N VAL A 382 4.80 -0.23 -28.78
CA VAL A 382 4.71 -1.19 -27.67
C VAL A 382 3.51 -0.83 -26.78
N GLU A 383 2.61 -1.78 -26.57
CA GLU A 383 1.47 -1.65 -25.63
C GLU A 383 1.56 -2.60 -24.42
N CYS A 384 2.42 -3.62 -24.47
CA CYS A 384 2.57 -4.57 -23.38
C CYS A 384 4.04 -4.92 -23.17
N VAL A 385 4.49 -4.88 -21.92
CA VAL A 385 5.86 -5.20 -21.51
C VAL A 385 5.80 -6.39 -20.56
N LEU A 386 6.35 -7.52 -20.98
CA LEU A 386 6.52 -8.73 -20.17
C LEU A 386 7.95 -8.79 -19.63
N TRP A 387 8.10 -9.10 -18.36
CA TRP A 387 9.41 -9.29 -17.75
C TRP A 387 9.42 -10.54 -16.89
N PHE A 388 10.32 -11.47 -17.23
CA PHE A 388 10.52 -12.75 -16.56
C PHE A 388 11.91 -12.77 -15.92
N PRO A 389 12.08 -12.07 -14.78
CA PRO A 389 13.38 -11.91 -14.16
C PRO A 389 14.02 -13.26 -13.84
N LYS A 390 15.19 -13.52 -14.41
CA LYS A 390 15.98 -14.71 -14.10
C LYS A 390 16.92 -14.42 -12.93
N PHE A 391 16.48 -14.78 -11.73
CA PHE A 391 17.30 -14.65 -10.53
C PHE A 391 18.09 -15.92 -10.26
N ASP A 392 19.40 -15.80 -10.04
CA ASP A 392 20.22 -16.92 -9.59
C ASP A 392 19.78 -17.34 -8.17
N SER A 393 19.00 -18.42 -8.08
CA SER A 393 18.51 -19.01 -6.83
C SER A 393 19.63 -19.43 -5.86
N HIS A 394 20.87 -19.51 -6.35
CA HIS A 394 22.07 -19.85 -5.57
C HIS A 394 22.85 -18.64 -5.04
N ASN A 395 22.52 -17.42 -5.47
CA ASN A 395 23.29 -16.23 -5.13
C ASN A 395 22.53 -15.38 -4.10
N GLU A 396 23.07 -15.23 -2.89
CA GLU A 396 22.46 -14.46 -1.79
C GLU A 396 22.45 -12.93 -2.01
N ASN A 397 22.66 -12.47 -3.25
CA ASN A 397 22.74 -11.05 -3.59
C ASN A 397 21.35 -10.40 -3.73
N TRP A 398 20.59 -10.40 -2.64
CA TRP A 398 19.26 -9.80 -2.55
C TRP A 398 19.28 -8.30 -2.87
N ASP A 399 20.33 -7.58 -2.45
CA ASP A 399 20.47 -6.15 -2.71
C ASP A 399 20.66 -5.85 -4.19
N GLY A 400 21.44 -6.68 -4.90
CA GLY A 400 21.60 -6.58 -6.35
C GLY A 400 20.30 -6.81 -7.12
N GLN A 401 19.55 -7.85 -6.75
CA GLN A 401 18.24 -8.16 -7.37
C GLN A 401 17.21 -7.06 -7.10
N LYS A 402 17.19 -6.52 -5.87
CA LYS A 402 16.34 -5.39 -5.51
C LYS A 402 16.71 -4.12 -6.29
N SER A 403 18.00 -3.86 -6.47
CA SER A 403 18.50 -2.72 -7.25
C SER A 403 18.15 -2.84 -8.74
N LEU A 404 18.22 -4.04 -9.30
CA LEU A 404 17.81 -4.32 -10.69
C LEU A 404 16.31 -4.07 -10.89
N MET A 405 15.48 -4.60 -9.99
CA MET A 405 14.03 -4.38 -9.94
C MET A 405 13.67 -2.89 -9.83
N GLN A 406 14.37 -2.17 -8.96
CA GLN A 406 14.20 -0.72 -8.82
C GLN A 406 14.55 0.02 -10.12
N SER A 407 15.72 -0.30 -10.68
CA SER A 407 16.20 0.31 -11.92
C SER A 407 15.25 0.05 -13.09
N PHE A 408 14.70 -1.16 -13.19
CA PHE A 408 13.70 -1.54 -14.18
C PHE A 408 12.49 -0.60 -14.14
N PHE A 409 11.85 -0.46 -12.98
CA PHE A 409 10.67 0.41 -12.85
C PHE A 409 11.02 1.89 -13.01
N GLU A 410 12.17 2.35 -12.52
CA GLU A 410 12.59 3.75 -12.65
C GLU A 410 12.81 4.15 -14.11
N TYR A 411 13.56 3.35 -14.88
CA TYR A 411 13.80 3.64 -16.29
C TYR A 411 12.55 3.49 -17.14
N LEU A 412 11.70 2.49 -16.83
CA LEU A 412 10.43 2.32 -17.53
C LEU A 412 9.46 3.47 -17.24
N ALA A 413 9.40 3.96 -15.99
CA ALA A 413 8.63 5.14 -15.63
C ALA A 413 9.10 6.36 -16.42
N ILE A 414 10.42 6.58 -16.49
CA ILE A 414 11.01 7.67 -17.27
C ILE A 414 10.57 7.58 -18.73
N ARG A 415 10.69 6.41 -19.36
CA ARG A 415 10.31 6.18 -20.75
C ARG A 415 8.82 6.45 -20.99
N ILE A 416 7.95 5.84 -20.19
CA ILE A 416 6.49 5.98 -20.31
C ILE A 416 6.05 7.45 -20.09
N LEU A 417 6.59 8.11 -19.05
CA LEU A 417 6.24 9.50 -18.73
C LEU A 417 6.75 10.49 -19.80
N ALA A 418 7.92 10.24 -20.39
CA ALA A 418 8.52 11.09 -21.41
C ALA A 418 7.77 10.99 -22.75
N ASP A 419 7.43 9.77 -23.18
CA ASP A 419 6.82 9.50 -24.48
C ASP A 419 5.28 9.37 -24.41
N ALA A 420 4.68 9.60 -23.24
CA ALA A 420 3.23 9.51 -22.97
C ALA A 420 2.62 8.14 -23.31
N LEU A 421 3.32 7.05 -22.95
CA LEU A 421 2.95 5.66 -23.27
C LEU A 421 2.03 5.04 -22.20
N TYR A 422 1.00 5.78 -21.77
CA TYR A 422 0.20 5.40 -20.59
C TYR A 422 -0.66 4.14 -20.77
N GLU A 423 -0.84 3.69 -22.01
CA GLU A 423 -1.54 2.45 -22.33
C GLU A 423 -0.67 1.20 -22.08
N VAL A 424 0.64 1.38 -21.88
CA VAL A 424 1.58 0.26 -21.66
C VAL A 424 1.26 -0.46 -20.34
N GLN A 425 0.94 -1.74 -20.44
CA GLN A 425 0.80 -2.64 -19.30
C GLN A 425 2.11 -3.37 -19.03
N VAL A 426 2.51 -3.46 -17.77
CA VAL A 426 3.75 -4.13 -17.36
C VAL A 426 3.40 -5.40 -16.58
N VAL A 427 3.73 -6.56 -17.13
CA VAL A 427 3.53 -7.85 -16.47
C VAL A 427 4.86 -8.36 -15.96
N VAL A 428 4.96 -8.51 -14.64
CA VAL A 428 6.11 -9.11 -13.98
C VAL A 428 5.71 -10.51 -13.53
N THR A 429 6.39 -11.53 -14.05
CA THR A 429 6.13 -12.94 -13.68
C THR A 429 7.23 -13.43 -12.75
N MET A 430 6.88 -13.79 -11.52
CA MET A 430 7.84 -14.29 -10.53
C MET A 430 7.17 -15.09 -9.41
N ASN A 431 7.95 -15.75 -8.57
CA ASN A 431 7.45 -16.42 -7.38
C ASN A 431 6.90 -15.41 -6.35
N ASN A 432 5.73 -15.70 -5.78
CA ASN A 432 5.08 -14.78 -4.83
C ASN A 432 5.87 -14.53 -3.53
N ILE A 433 6.66 -15.51 -3.06
CA ILE A 433 7.53 -15.33 -1.89
C ILE A 433 8.67 -14.39 -2.24
N HIS A 434 9.27 -14.57 -3.42
CA HIS A 434 10.35 -13.73 -3.91
C HIS A 434 9.86 -12.30 -4.16
N PHE A 435 8.70 -12.14 -4.79
CA PHE A 435 8.00 -10.85 -4.99
C PHE A 435 7.87 -10.08 -3.67
N SER A 436 7.42 -10.75 -2.61
CA SER A 436 7.31 -10.15 -1.29
C SER A 436 8.66 -9.80 -0.67
N GLN A 437 9.68 -10.66 -0.82
CA GLN A 437 11.02 -10.42 -0.28
C GLN A 437 11.70 -9.21 -0.92
N LEU A 438 11.59 -9.07 -2.24
CA LEU A 438 12.12 -7.92 -2.98
C LEU A 438 11.28 -6.65 -2.77
N GLN A 439 10.08 -6.78 -2.21
CA GLN A 439 9.11 -5.68 -2.05
C GLN A 439 8.75 -5.04 -3.40
N VAL A 440 8.49 -5.86 -4.41
CA VAL A 440 8.30 -5.42 -5.80
C VAL A 440 7.19 -4.37 -5.93
N GLU A 441 6.04 -4.57 -5.27
CA GLU A 441 4.94 -3.60 -5.29
C GLU A 441 5.33 -2.23 -4.68
N LYS A 442 6.23 -2.21 -3.70
CA LYS A 442 6.75 -0.96 -3.14
C LYS A 442 7.67 -0.26 -4.13
N LEU A 443 8.59 -1.00 -4.75
CA LEU A 443 9.54 -0.47 -5.73
C LEU A 443 8.83 0.09 -6.96
N SER A 444 7.78 -0.62 -7.42
CA SER A 444 6.95 -0.18 -8.53
C SER A 444 6.16 1.08 -8.16
N ARG A 445 5.52 1.13 -6.98
CA ARG A 445 4.81 2.31 -6.47
C ARG A 445 5.72 3.53 -6.28
N ASP A 446 6.97 3.31 -5.89
CA ASP A 446 7.98 4.37 -5.80
C ASP A 446 8.38 4.96 -7.18
N SER A 447 7.98 4.28 -8.26
CA SER A 447 8.09 4.74 -9.66
C SER A 447 6.73 4.94 -10.33
N PHE A 448 5.66 5.17 -9.54
CA PHE A 448 4.29 5.44 -10.01
C PHE A 448 3.56 4.27 -10.71
N PHE A 449 4.06 3.05 -10.57
CA PHE A 449 3.36 1.84 -11.01
C PHE A 449 2.49 1.28 -9.89
N PHE A 450 1.23 0.98 -10.21
CA PHE A 450 0.29 0.39 -9.26
C PHE A 450 -0.13 -0.99 -9.74
N LEU A 451 -0.18 -1.95 -8.81
CA LEU A 451 -0.65 -3.29 -9.10
C LEU A 451 -2.15 -3.21 -9.42
N LYS A 452 -2.50 -3.57 -10.66
CA LYS A 452 -3.88 -3.60 -11.14
C LYS A 452 -4.54 -4.94 -10.83
N GLU A 453 -3.84 -6.03 -11.08
CA GLU A 453 -4.36 -7.39 -10.90
C GLU A 453 -3.20 -8.39 -10.77
N SER A 454 -3.47 -9.56 -10.18
CA SER A 454 -2.49 -10.65 -10.08
C SER A 454 -3.15 -12.02 -10.12
N PHE A 455 -2.54 -12.97 -10.84
CA PHE A 455 -3.11 -14.31 -11.04
C PHE A 455 -2.01 -15.38 -11.19
N PRO A 456 -2.31 -16.66 -10.92
CA PRO A 456 -1.34 -17.74 -11.09
C PRO A 456 -0.84 -17.87 -12.52
N PHE A 457 0.48 -18.04 -12.68
CA PHE A 457 1.10 -18.26 -13.98
C PHE A 457 1.00 -19.72 -14.39
N ASP A 458 0.55 -19.98 -15.63
CA ASP A 458 0.41 -21.32 -16.17
C ASP A 458 1.72 -21.81 -16.80
N GLU A 459 2.56 -22.45 -15.98
CA GLU A 459 3.83 -23.05 -16.40
C GLU A 459 3.64 -24.17 -17.44
N SER A 460 2.46 -24.79 -17.52
CA SER A 460 2.21 -25.87 -18.49
C SER A 460 2.08 -25.34 -19.92
N SER A 461 1.57 -24.12 -20.08
CA SER A 461 1.40 -23.47 -21.38
C SER A 461 2.59 -22.58 -21.77
N PHE A 462 3.21 -21.91 -20.79
CA PHE A 462 4.23 -20.89 -21.05
C PHE A 462 5.65 -21.29 -20.63
N GLY A 463 5.81 -22.48 -20.07
CA GLY A 463 7.07 -23.04 -19.60
C GLY A 463 7.35 -22.78 -18.11
N GLU A 464 8.24 -23.60 -17.53
CA GLU A 464 8.60 -23.57 -16.10
C GLU A 464 9.38 -22.30 -15.73
N LEU A 465 9.00 -21.67 -14.60
CA LEU A 465 9.67 -20.50 -14.07
C LEU A 465 10.82 -20.93 -13.15
N TYR A 466 12.05 -20.56 -13.52
CA TYR A 466 13.27 -20.84 -12.73
C TYR A 466 13.44 -19.95 -11.47
N ASP A 467 12.36 -19.74 -10.71
CA ASP A 467 12.33 -18.95 -9.46
C ASP A 467 11.83 -19.81 -8.30
N THR A 468 12.64 -20.80 -7.91
CA THR A 468 12.27 -21.77 -6.87
C THR A 468 12.62 -21.29 -5.48
N VAL A 469 11.59 -20.94 -4.70
CA VAL A 469 11.74 -20.58 -3.28
C VAL A 469 11.22 -21.71 -2.39
N ASN A 470 12.08 -22.24 -1.52
CA ASN A 470 11.72 -23.26 -0.53
C ASN A 470 10.95 -22.65 0.65
N ALA A 471 9.63 -22.82 0.66
CA ALA A 471 8.78 -22.42 1.77
C ALA A 471 8.96 -23.35 2.98
N LYS A 472 9.81 -22.95 3.95
CA LYS A 472 9.99 -23.71 5.21
C LYS A 472 8.75 -23.73 6.11
N LYS A 473 7.75 -22.87 5.87
CA LYS A 473 6.53 -22.76 6.68
C LYS A 473 5.31 -23.29 5.91
N PRO A 474 4.45 -24.11 6.54
CA PRO A 474 3.32 -24.76 5.87
C PRO A 474 2.19 -23.80 5.43
N MET A 475 2.14 -22.58 5.96
CA MET A 475 1.11 -21.59 5.61
C MET A 475 1.49 -20.70 4.41
N LEU A 476 2.69 -20.87 3.84
CA LEU A 476 3.17 -20.06 2.72
C LEU A 476 2.98 -20.85 1.43
N ALA A 477 2.10 -20.38 0.56
CA ALA A 477 2.06 -20.88 -0.81
C ALA A 477 3.29 -20.34 -1.55
N SER A 478 4.07 -21.21 -2.16
CA SER A 478 5.12 -20.85 -3.13
C SER A 478 4.57 -21.15 -4.50
N LYS A 479 4.24 -20.12 -5.27
CA LYS A 479 3.60 -20.24 -6.59
C LYS A 479 4.18 -19.20 -7.55
N PRO A 480 4.32 -19.53 -8.85
CA PRO A 480 4.61 -18.55 -9.89
C PRO A 480 3.36 -17.71 -10.17
N ILE A 481 3.49 -16.39 -10.13
CA ILE A 481 2.37 -15.44 -10.26
C ILE A 481 2.73 -14.38 -11.29
N CYS A 482 1.76 -14.01 -12.13
CA CYS A 482 1.82 -12.80 -12.94
C CYS A 482 1.26 -11.61 -12.17
N TYR A 483 2.02 -10.52 -12.12
CA TYR A 483 1.63 -9.26 -11.51
C TYR A 483 1.53 -8.19 -12.59
N VAL A 484 0.33 -7.64 -12.79
CA VAL A 484 0.07 -6.63 -13.82
C VAL A 484 0.09 -5.25 -13.19
N PHE A 485 1.00 -4.40 -13.66
CA PHE A 485 1.16 -3.04 -13.22
C PHE A 485 0.81 -2.04 -14.32
N ASN A 486 0.17 -0.96 -13.91
CA ASN A 486 -0.08 0.21 -14.76
C ASN A 486 0.64 1.41 -14.17
N LEU A 487 1.25 2.22 -15.04
CA LEU A 487 1.78 3.51 -14.61
C LEU A 487 0.64 4.52 -14.48
N HIS A 488 0.58 5.19 -13.34
CA HIS A 488 -0.34 6.31 -13.12
C HIS A 488 0.45 7.60 -12.96
N PRO A 489 0.41 8.50 -13.94
CA PRO A 489 1.27 9.68 -13.94
C PRO A 489 0.96 10.58 -12.73
N PRO A 490 2.00 11.14 -12.08
CA PRO A 490 1.79 12.18 -11.09
C PRO A 490 1.15 13.40 -11.76
N THR A 491 0.34 14.19 -11.03
CA THR A 491 -0.37 15.31 -11.67
C THR A 491 0.57 16.44 -12.10
N ASP A 492 0.45 16.86 -13.36
CA ASP A 492 1.09 18.04 -13.93
C ASP A 492 0.61 19.35 -13.27
N ILE A 493 -0.60 19.38 -12.70
CA ILE A 493 -1.06 20.55 -11.94
C ILE A 493 -0.22 20.77 -10.68
N GLN A 494 0.11 19.69 -9.94
CA GLN A 494 0.87 19.83 -8.70
C GLN A 494 2.37 19.97 -8.95
N PHE A 495 2.90 19.32 -10.00
CA PHE A 495 4.33 19.19 -10.22
C PHE A 495 4.87 19.88 -11.48
N GLY A 496 4.00 20.60 -12.21
CA GLY A 496 4.34 21.31 -13.43
C GLY A 496 4.59 20.38 -14.62
N ASP A 497 5.10 20.94 -15.72
CA ASP A 497 5.41 20.20 -16.94
C ASP A 497 6.73 19.40 -16.82
N TYR A 498 6.66 18.31 -16.05
CA TYR A 498 7.78 17.39 -15.90
C TYR A 498 7.95 16.47 -17.12
N THR A 499 6.89 16.19 -17.88
CA THR A 499 6.91 15.33 -19.07
C THR A 499 7.82 15.92 -20.15
N THR A 500 7.67 17.22 -20.46
CA THR A 500 8.56 17.89 -21.40
C THR A 500 10.01 17.86 -20.93
N LEU A 501 10.26 18.00 -19.61
CA LEU A 501 11.62 17.93 -19.07
C LEU A 501 12.22 16.53 -19.21
N LEU A 502 11.46 15.47 -18.90
CA LEU A 502 11.91 14.08 -19.06
C LEU A 502 12.16 13.76 -20.54
N HIS A 503 11.25 14.12 -21.43
CA HIS A 503 11.41 13.97 -22.88
C HIS A 503 12.66 14.71 -23.38
N GLN A 504 12.86 15.94 -22.96
CA GLN A 504 14.08 16.68 -23.30
C GLN A 504 15.33 15.96 -22.77
N CYS A 505 15.35 15.49 -21.53
CA CYS A 505 16.51 14.78 -21.00
C CYS A 505 16.77 13.45 -21.72
N LEU A 506 15.73 12.75 -22.17
CA LEU A 506 15.82 11.48 -22.88
C LEU A 506 16.41 11.64 -24.29
N TYR A 507 16.08 12.74 -24.99
CA TYR A 507 16.48 12.97 -26.39
C TYR A 507 17.53 14.08 -26.59
N LYS A 508 17.88 14.89 -25.58
CA LYS A 508 18.95 15.91 -25.66
C LYS A 508 20.37 15.36 -25.42
N ILE A 509 20.54 14.06 -25.22
CA ILE A 509 21.86 13.42 -25.23
C ILE A 509 22.28 13.24 -26.70
N GLN A 510 22.70 14.34 -27.33
CA GLN A 510 23.41 14.36 -28.62
C GLN A 510 24.83 14.87 -28.42
#